data_AF-A0A944YHS3-F1
#
_entry.id   AF-A0A944YHS3-F1
#
_cell.length_a   1.000
_cell.length_b   1.000
_cell.length_c   1.000
_cell.angle_alpha   90.00
_cell.angle_beta   90.00
_cell.angle_gamma   90.00
#
_symmetry.space_group_name_H-M   'P 1'
#
loop_
_entity.id
_entity.type
_entity.pdbx_description
1 polymer ?
#
loop_
_entity_poly.entity_id
_entity_poly.type
_entity_poly.pdbx_seq_one_letter_code
_entity_poly.pdbx_strand_id
1 'polypeptide(L)'
;MNIHENNPVRSFKVGKNTIYDCGKIELESNEMLSFKTHSGREYDFTAKPWGFYASPSINGRLKHEGFKTALVQNSKGRIFLMCVEKDKVDAFLDYLREDQQEVLEWLHERDASS
;
A
#
# COMPACT_ATOMS: atom_id res chain seq x y z
N MET A 1 -11.31 17.69 -5.41
CA MET A 1 -9.95 17.15 -5.59
C MET A 1 -9.04 18.14 -6.30
N ASN A 2 -7.83 18.37 -5.77
CA ASN A 2 -6.75 19.12 -6.42
C ASN A 2 -5.53 18.20 -6.66
N ILE A 3 -4.87 18.32 -7.81
CA ILE A 3 -3.65 17.56 -8.15
C ILE A 3 -2.48 18.54 -8.30
N HIS A 4 -1.39 18.25 -7.60
CA HIS A 4 -0.15 19.03 -7.64
C HIS A 4 1.01 18.14 -8.07
N GLU A 5 1.48 18.30 -9.31
CA GLU A 5 2.61 17.54 -9.84
C GLU A 5 3.95 18.17 -9.43
N ASN A 6 4.94 17.33 -9.10
CA ASN A 6 6.32 17.78 -8.89
C ASN A 6 7.02 17.85 -10.25
N ASN A 7 7.42 19.05 -10.67
CA ASN A 7 8.20 19.26 -11.89
C ASN A 7 9.45 20.14 -11.60
N PRO A 8 10.67 19.56 -11.57
CA PRO A 8 10.98 18.16 -11.86
C PRO A 8 10.53 17.20 -10.75
N VAL A 9 10.38 15.91 -11.09
CA VAL A 9 10.11 14.84 -10.12
C VAL A 9 11.25 14.75 -9.11
N ARG A 10 10.89 14.76 -7.83
CA ARG A 10 11.85 14.57 -6.75
C ARG A 10 12.16 13.09 -6.59
N SER A 11 13.43 12.72 -6.42
CA SER A 11 13.83 11.34 -6.10
C SER A 11 14.65 11.27 -4.81
N PHE A 12 14.52 10.16 -4.09
CA PHE A 12 15.29 9.89 -2.88
C PHE A 12 15.48 8.37 -2.68
N LYS A 13 16.50 7.98 -1.93
CA LYS A 13 16.82 6.56 -1.66
C LYS A 13 16.12 6.06 -0.40
N VAL A 14 15.55 4.86 -0.48
CA VAL A 14 15.01 4.09 0.65
C VAL A 14 15.56 2.67 0.56
N GLY A 15 16.44 2.30 1.49
CA GLY A 15 17.20 1.06 1.37
C GLY A 15 18.01 1.06 0.07
N LYS A 16 17.84 0.01 -0.73
CA LYS A 16 18.45 -0.11 -2.07
C LYS A 16 17.61 0.50 -3.20
N ASN A 17 16.37 0.87 -2.92
CA ASN A 17 15.44 1.36 -3.93
C ASN A 17 15.47 2.89 -4.05
N THR A 18 15.23 3.39 -5.26
CA THR A 18 14.97 4.81 -5.50
C THR A 18 13.47 5.02 -5.58
N ILE A 19 12.94 5.92 -4.77
CA ILE A 19 11.54 6.34 -4.79
C ILE A 19 11.44 7.67 -5.53
N TYR A 20 10.43 7.78 -6.38
CA TYR A 20 10.10 8.98 -7.15
C TYR A 20 8.83 9.60 -6.57
N ASP A 21 8.96 10.78 -5.99
CA ASP A 21 7.86 11.60 -5.47
C ASP A 21 7.30 12.46 -6.61
N CYS A 22 6.23 11.96 -7.24
CA CYS A 22 5.63 12.55 -8.43
C CYS A 22 4.72 13.74 -8.14
N GLY A 23 4.32 13.97 -6.89
CA GLY A 23 3.36 15.01 -6.55
C GLY A 23 2.42 14.64 -5.42
N LYS A 24 1.34 15.39 -5.28
CA LYS A 24 0.34 15.27 -4.22
C LYS A 24 -1.06 15.39 -4.79
N ILE A 25 -2.00 14.68 -4.20
CA ILE A 25 -3.43 14.81 -4.48
C ILE A 25 -4.13 15.19 -3.18
N GLU A 26 -4.87 16.29 -3.21
CA GLU A 26 -5.71 16.75 -2.12
C GLU A 26 -7.15 16.34 -2.40
N LEU A 27 -7.73 15.61 -1.46
CA LEU A 27 -9.10 15.11 -1.54
C LEU A 27 -9.98 15.84 -0.53
N GLU A 28 -11.16 16.23 -0.98
CA GLU A 28 -12.21 16.73 -0.11
C GLU A 28 -12.88 15.58 0.65
N SER A 29 -13.61 15.92 1.71
CA SER A 29 -14.34 14.94 2.50
C SER A 29 -15.29 14.09 1.64
N ASN A 30 -15.15 12.77 1.74
CA ASN A 30 -15.86 11.74 0.98
C ASN A 30 -15.47 11.60 -0.50
N GLU A 31 -14.40 12.26 -0.96
CA GLU A 31 -13.80 11.94 -2.26
C GLU A 31 -12.93 10.67 -2.15
N MET A 32 -12.98 9.85 -3.21
CA MET A 32 -12.19 8.63 -3.35
C MET A 32 -11.30 8.74 -4.59
N LEU A 33 -10.08 8.25 -4.47
CA LEU A 33 -9.16 8.08 -5.59
C LEU A 33 -8.69 6.63 -5.67
N SER A 34 -8.70 6.08 -6.87
CA SER A 34 -8.26 4.72 -7.17
C SER A 34 -6.92 4.73 -7.90
N PHE A 35 -5.99 3.90 -7.45
CA PHE A 35 -4.69 3.70 -8.06
C PHE A 35 -4.67 2.32 -8.72
N LYS A 36 -4.15 2.25 -9.95
CA LYS A 36 -4.02 0.98 -10.68
C LYS A 36 -2.56 0.61 -10.81
N THR A 37 -2.24 -0.63 -10.47
CA THR A 37 -0.95 -1.22 -10.82
C THR A 37 -0.90 -1.49 -12.32
N HIS A 38 0.30 -1.73 -12.87
CA HIS A 38 0.46 -2.08 -14.28
C HIS A 38 -0.28 -3.38 -14.67
N SER A 39 -0.43 -4.31 -13.72
CA SER A 39 -1.21 -5.55 -13.87
C SER A 39 -2.72 -5.35 -13.74
N GLY A 40 -3.18 -4.11 -13.58
CA GLY A 40 -4.61 -3.75 -13.55
C GLY A 40 -5.28 -3.91 -12.19
N ARG A 41 -4.53 -4.15 -11.11
CA ARG A 41 -5.06 -4.27 -9.75
C ARG A 41 -5.40 -2.89 -9.21
N GLU A 42 -6.55 -2.74 -8.57
CA GLU A 42 -7.01 -1.45 -8.06
C GLU A 42 -6.88 -1.33 -6.54
N TYR A 43 -6.35 -0.20 -6.07
CA TYR A 43 -6.25 0.14 -4.65
C TYR A 43 -6.80 1.55 -4.43
N ASP A 44 -7.76 1.71 -3.52
CA ASP A 44 -8.42 2.99 -3.28
C ASP A 44 -8.00 3.66 -1.99
N PHE A 45 -8.15 4.99 -1.99
CA PHE A 45 -7.99 5.83 -0.83
C PHE A 45 -9.15 6.82 -0.78
N THR A 46 -9.85 6.89 0.36
CA THR A 46 -11.03 7.76 0.53
C THR A 46 -10.81 8.73 1.67
N ALA A 47 -10.91 10.03 1.38
CA ALA A 47 -10.91 11.07 2.40
C ALA A 47 -12.25 11.10 3.14
N LYS A 48 -12.22 11.40 4.43
CA LYS A 48 -13.38 11.46 5.34
C LYS A 48 -13.21 12.65 6.29
N PRO A 49 -14.28 13.13 6.95
CA PRO A 49 -14.15 14.24 7.90
C PRO A 49 -13.17 13.96 9.06
N TRP A 50 -12.93 12.68 9.35
CA TRP A 50 -12.05 12.20 10.42
C TRP A 50 -10.65 11.79 9.95
N GLY A 51 -10.31 11.97 8.67
CA GLY A 51 -9.01 11.57 8.11
C GLY A 51 -9.18 10.68 6.86
N PHE A 52 -8.48 9.55 6.81
CA PHE A 52 -8.50 8.68 5.64
C PHE A 52 -9.01 7.30 5.96
N TYR A 53 -9.99 6.86 5.17
CA TYR A 53 -10.23 5.45 4.99
C TYR A 53 -9.16 4.91 4.04
N ALA A 54 -8.04 4.51 4.63
CA ALA A 54 -6.76 4.35 3.95
C ALA A 54 -6.61 3.07 3.11
N SER A 55 -7.54 2.14 3.23
CA SER A 55 -7.47 0.83 2.58
C SER A 55 -8.87 0.27 2.36
N PRO A 56 -9.16 -0.34 1.20
CA PRO A 56 -10.36 -1.16 1.03
C PRO A 56 -10.41 -2.32 2.04
N SER A 57 -11.56 -2.97 2.19
CA SER A 57 -11.70 -4.10 3.11
C SER A 57 -10.70 -5.22 2.81
N ILE A 58 -9.87 -5.56 3.80
CA ILE A 58 -8.76 -6.52 3.67
C ILE A 58 -9.26 -7.91 3.25
N ASN A 59 -10.29 -8.40 3.92
CA ASN A 59 -10.91 -9.70 3.67
C ASN A 59 -12.04 -9.65 2.63
N GLY A 60 -12.27 -8.50 2.00
CA GLY A 60 -13.31 -8.27 1.00
C GLY A 60 -12.73 -7.73 -0.30
N ARG A 61 -12.78 -6.41 -0.50
CA ARG A 61 -12.40 -5.75 -1.76
C ARG A 61 -10.93 -6.00 -2.11
N LEU A 62 -9.99 -5.87 -1.18
CA LEU A 62 -8.58 -6.14 -1.48
C LEU A 62 -8.34 -7.59 -1.93
N LYS A 63 -8.97 -8.55 -1.25
CA LYS A 63 -8.91 -9.97 -1.62
C LYS A 63 -9.50 -10.20 -3.03
N HIS A 64 -10.63 -9.56 -3.34
CA HIS A 64 -11.27 -9.64 -4.67
C HIS A 64 -10.38 -9.02 -5.76
N GLU A 65 -9.81 -7.85 -5.49
CA GLU A 65 -8.88 -7.18 -6.41
C GLU A 65 -7.59 -7.97 -6.62
N GLY A 66 -7.29 -8.95 -5.76
CA GLY A 66 -6.17 -9.86 -5.91
C GLY A 66 -4.95 -9.48 -5.08
N PHE A 67 -5.15 -8.75 -3.98
CA PHE A 67 -4.12 -8.44 -3.00
C PHE A 67 -4.12 -9.41 -1.81
N LYS A 68 -2.93 -9.65 -1.27
CA LYS A 68 -2.68 -10.11 0.10
C LYS A 68 -2.21 -8.91 0.92
N THR A 69 -2.66 -8.81 2.16
CA THR A 69 -2.24 -7.73 3.06
C THR A 69 -1.37 -8.28 4.18
N ALA A 70 -0.23 -7.64 4.43
CA ALA A 70 0.75 -8.01 5.45
C ALA A 70 1.01 -6.85 6.42
N LEU A 71 1.12 -7.17 7.71
CA LEU A 71 1.87 -6.36 8.65
C LEU A 71 3.34 -6.78 8.58
N VAL A 72 4.22 -5.79 8.37
CA VAL A 72 5.66 -5.99 8.19
C VAL A 72 6.39 -5.19 9.25
N GLN A 73 7.42 -5.77 9.85
CA GLN A 73 8.35 -5.04 10.72
C GLN A 73 9.73 -4.95 10.07
N ASN A 74 10.35 -3.78 10.12
CA ASN A 74 11.74 -3.63 9.70
C ASN A 74 12.72 -3.82 10.87
N SER A 75 14.02 -3.91 10.54
CA SER A 75 15.11 -4.03 11.53
C SER A 75 15.20 -2.92 12.58
N LYS A 76 14.45 -1.81 12.42
CA LYS A 76 14.34 -0.72 13.40
C LYS A 76 13.08 -0.82 14.27
N GLY A 77 12.35 -1.94 14.19
CA GLY A 77 11.11 -2.18 14.91
C GLY A 77 9.90 -1.42 14.39
N ARG A 78 10.00 -0.73 13.24
CA ARG A 78 8.88 0.03 12.66
C ARG A 78 7.94 -0.91 11.93
N ILE A 79 6.63 -0.73 12.12
CA ILE A 79 5.59 -1.57 11.53
C ILE A 79 4.94 -0.86 10.34
N PHE A 80 4.70 -1.61 9.27
CA PHE A 80 4.10 -1.15 8.02
C PHE A 80 2.94 -2.06 7.63
N LEU A 81 1.92 -1.47 7.01
CA LEU A 81 0.87 -2.20 6.30
C LEU A 81 1.24 -2.23 4.82
N MET A 82 1.41 -3.42 4.25
CA MET A 82 1.76 -3.60 2.84
C MET A 82 0.70 -4.43 2.12
N CYS A 83 0.28 -3.97 0.94
CA CYS A 83 -0.61 -4.71 0.05
C CYS A 83 0.19 -5.26 -1.13
N VAL A 84 0.12 -6.57 -1.30
CA VAL A 84 0.98 -7.35 -2.20
C VAL A 84 0.09 -8.04 -3.21
N GLU A 85 0.31 -7.83 -4.50
CA GLU A 85 -0.41 -8.60 -5.51
C GLU A 85 -0.14 -10.10 -5.29
N LYS A 86 -1.18 -10.93 -5.34
CA LYS A 86 -1.11 -12.35 -4.96
C LYS A 86 -0.06 -13.15 -5.74
N ASP A 87 0.23 -12.73 -6.97
CA ASP A 87 1.20 -13.29 -7.90
C ASP A 87 2.61 -12.69 -7.76
N LYS A 88 2.80 -11.73 -6.85
CA LYS A 88 4.10 -11.08 -6.57
C LYS A 88 4.61 -11.34 -5.15
N VAL A 89 4.05 -12.34 -4.47
CA VAL A 89 4.45 -12.68 -3.09
C VAL A 89 5.92 -13.05 -3.01
N ASP A 90 6.46 -13.81 -3.97
CA ASP A 90 7.88 -14.20 -3.96
C ASP A 90 8.80 -12.98 -4.07
N ALA A 91 8.52 -12.08 -5.01
CA ALA A 91 9.26 -10.83 -5.16
C ALA A 91 9.17 -9.93 -3.92
N PHE A 92 8.02 -9.93 -3.25
CA PHE A 92 7.84 -9.24 -1.98
C PHE A 92 8.68 -9.85 -0.86
N LEU A 93 8.72 -11.19 -0.73
CA LEU A 93 9.55 -11.87 0.25
C LEU A 93 11.05 -11.65 -0.01
N ASP A 94 11.47 -11.61 -1.27
CA ASP A 94 12.83 -11.24 -1.67
C ASP A 94 13.19 -9.83 -1.18
N TYR A 95 12.30 -8.86 -1.43
CA TYR A 95 12.44 -7.50 -0.96
C TYR A 95 12.60 -7.42 0.57
N LEU A 96 11.78 -8.15 1.33
CA LEU A 96 11.89 -8.17 2.80
C LEU A 96 13.23 -8.75 3.25
N ARG A 97 13.69 -9.85 2.64
CA ARG A 97 14.98 -10.48 2.98
C ARG A 97 16.15 -9.54 2.75
N GLU A 98 16.13 -8.79 1.65
CA GLU A 98 17.20 -7.86 1.31
C GLU A 98 17.33 -6.68 2.28
N ASP A 99 16.20 -6.18 2.79
CA ASP A 99 16.14 -5.03 3.71
C ASP A 99 16.03 -5.46 5.19
N GLN A 100 16.24 -6.74 5.49
CA GLN A 100 16.14 -7.32 6.84
C GLN A 100 14.81 -6.99 7.54
N GLN A 101 13.72 -7.25 6.83
CA GLN A 101 12.35 -7.09 7.29
C GLN A 101 11.68 -8.45 7.43
N GLU A 102 10.62 -8.51 8.23
CA GLU A 102 9.84 -9.73 8.44
C GLU A 102 8.34 -9.46 8.37
N VAL A 103 7.58 -10.45 7.92
CA VAL A 103 6.12 -10.43 8.01
C VAL A 103 5.74 -10.80 9.44
N LEU A 104 5.10 -9.86 10.15
CA LEU A 104 4.49 -10.14 11.44
C LEU A 104 3.20 -10.93 11.29
N GLU A 105 2.39 -10.58 10.30
CA GLU A 105 1.08 -11.20 10.09
C GLU A 105 0.54 -10.99 8.68
N TRP A 106 -0.12 -12.02 8.13
CA TRP A 106 -0.95 -11.91 6.93
C TRP A 106 -2.41 -11.62 7.30
N LEU A 107 -2.81 -10.35 7.30
CA LEU A 107 -4.12 -9.90 7.78
C LEU A 107 -5.32 -10.47 7.02
N HIS A 108 -5.12 -10.86 5.75
CA HIS A 108 -6.17 -11.43 4.90
C HIS A 108 -6.56 -12.87 5.28
N GLU A 109 -5.78 -13.52 6.14
CA GLU A 109 -6.01 -14.88 6.64
C GLU A 109 -6.84 -14.89 7.93
N ARG A 110 -7.09 -13.71 8.53
CA ARG A 110 -8.01 -13.62 9.66
C ARG A 110 -9.41 -14.01 9.20
N ASP A 111 -9.97 -15.03 9.84
CA ASP A 111 -11.37 -15.39 9.64
C ASP A 111 -12.25 -14.19 9.99
N ALA A 112 -13.17 -13.86 9.09
CA ALA A 112 -14.29 -13.01 9.46
C ALA A 112 -15.19 -13.85 10.35
N SER A 113 -15.04 -13.73 11.67
CA SER A 113 -16.01 -14.27 12.61
C SER A 113 -17.38 -13.71 12.21
N SER A 114 -18.27 -14.60 11.73
CA SER A 114 -19.66 -14.30 11.38
C SER A 114 -20.49 -13.96 12.61
#